data_AF-A0A9W6BVT7-F1
#
_entry.id   AF-A0A9W6BVT7-F1
#
_cell.length_a   1.000
_cell.length_b   1.000
_cell.length_c   1.000
_cell.angle_alpha   90.00
_cell.angle_beta   90.00
_cell.angle_gamma   90.00
#
_symmetry.space_group_name_H-M   'P 1'
#
loop_
_entity.id
_entity.type
_entity.pdbx_description
1 polymer ?
#
loop_
_entity_poly.entity_id
_entity_poly.type
_entity_poly.pdbx_seq_one_letter_code
_entity_poly.pdbx_strand_id
1 'polypeptide(L)'
;MVKLEDPIQKDDKLHIQNESMLTERETENQEFRCMMLEPHLVSFASAFMDRVASGKPQEPDAKKKHGSQSFMEKSEQNKAVFARMAGVTNTGSPEDFAYFADDNYKLLRNGNVHDTTDAALKAWAARLKGSGAIRLLRDKFPWQCSILENVDELLACLPESAGKD
;
A
#
# COMPACT_ATOMS: atom_id res chain seq x y z
N MET A 1 44.43 -39.71 23.86
CA MET A 1 43.39 -39.29 24.82
C MET A 1 42.24 -38.73 24.01
N VAL A 2 41.21 -39.54 23.74
CA VAL A 2 40.05 -39.10 22.95
C VAL A 2 39.15 -38.31 23.90
N LYS A 3 38.95 -37.01 23.64
CA LYS A 3 37.95 -36.21 24.35
C LYS A 3 36.57 -36.72 23.91
N LEU A 4 35.96 -37.55 24.75
CA LEU A 4 34.53 -37.83 24.69
C LEU A 4 33.83 -36.52 25.08
N GLU A 5 33.30 -35.80 24.10
CA GLU A 5 32.35 -34.73 24.37
C GLU A 5 31.09 -35.36 25.01
N ASP A 6 30.65 -34.78 26.12
CA ASP A 6 29.46 -35.24 26.84
C ASP A 6 28.23 -35.23 25.91
N PRO A 7 27.44 -36.31 25.88
CA PRO A 7 26.23 -36.40 25.04
C PRO A 7 25.27 -35.21 25.25
N ILE A 8 25.20 -34.73 26.50
CA ILE A 8 24.35 -33.61 26.93
C ILE A 8 24.78 -32.29 26.25
N GLN A 9 26.09 -32.07 26.06
CA GLN A 9 26.60 -30.87 25.37
C GLN A 9 26.40 -30.91 23.86
N LYS A 10 26.23 -32.10 23.26
CA LYS A 10 25.90 -32.24 21.84
C LYS A 10 24.44 -31.95 21.56
N ASP A 11 23.54 -32.43 22.41
CA ASP A 11 22.10 -32.19 22.26
C ASP A 11 21.75 -30.71 22.44
N ASP A 12 22.34 -30.02 23.42
CA ASP A 12 22.15 -28.57 23.61
C ASP A 12 22.69 -27.75 22.42
N LYS A 13 23.86 -28.12 21.87
CA LYS A 13 24.41 -27.45 20.67
C LYS A 13 23.56 -27.68 19.43
N LEU A 14 23.00 -28.87 19.25
CA LEU A 14 22.08 -29.18 18.15
C LEU A 14 20.76 -28.42 18.28
N HIS A 15 20.23 -28.28 19.50
CA HIS A 15 19.01 -27.53 19.75
C HIS A 15 19.20 -26.04 19.41
N ILE A 16 20.27 -25.42 19.90
CA ILE A 16 20.61 -24.01 19.63
C ILE A 16 20.86 -23.76 18.13
N GLN A 17 21.54 -24.69 17.45
CA GLN A 17 21.75 -24.57 15.99
C GLN A 17 20.43 -24.66 15.22
N ASN A 18 19.54 -25.57 15.60
CA ASN A 18 18.23 -25.70 14.96
C ASN A 18 17.35 -24.46 15.21
N GLU A 19 17.35 -23.89 16.41
CA GLU A 19 16.62 -22.64 16.71
C GLU A 19 17.17 -21.45 15.92
N SER A 20 18.50 -21.33 15.79
CA SER A 20 19.16 -20.30 14.98
C SER A 20 18.76 -20.40 13.51
N MET A 21 18.81 -21.61 12.93
CA MET A 21 18.43 -21.85 11.54
C MET A 21 16.93 -21.63 11.28
N LEU A 22 16.07 -21.95 12.25
CA LEU A 22 14.63 -21.64 12.16
C LEU A 22 14.39 -20.14 12.15
N THR A 23 15.08 -19.39 13.02
CA THR A 23 14.98 -17.93 13.10
C THR A 23 15.48 -17.23 11.84
N GLU A 24 16.61 -17.70 11.28
CA GLU A 24 17.14 -17.20 10.00
C GLU A 24 16.14 -17.43 8.86
N ARG A 25 15.58 -18.63 8.75
CA ARG A 25 14.59 -18.98 7.72
C ARG A 25 13.31 -18.17 7.83
N GLU A 26 12.85 -17.90 9.05
CA GLU A 26 11.69 -17.04 9.31
C GLU A 26 11.96 -15.59 8.89
N THR A 27 13.17 -15.09 9.17
CA THR A 27 13.63 -13.76 8.76
C THR A 27 13.71 -13.64 7.24
N GLU A 28 14.35 -14.58 6.56
CA GLU A 28 14.45 -14.61 5.09
C GLU A 28 13.07 -14.65 4.42
N ASN A 29 12.15 -15.47 4.94
CA ASN A 29 10.78 -15.56 4.42
C ASN A 29 10.01 -14.25 4.65
N GLN A 30 10.23 -13.58 5.79
CA GLN A 30 9.64 -12.27 6.04
C GLN A 30 10.19 -11.22 5.07
N GLU A 31 11.50 -11.15 4.87
CA GLU A 31 12.13 -10.23 3.92
C GLU A 31 11.66 -10.46 2.49
N PHE A 32 11.58 -11.73 2.06
CA PHE A 32 11.05 -12.09 0.75
C PHE A 32 9.58 -11.64 0.58
N ARG A 33 8.74 -11.86 1.60
CA ARG A 33 7.34 -11.38 1.57
C ARG A 33 7.25 -9.86 1.48
N CYS A 34 8.09 -9.14 2.21
CA CYS A 34 8.16 -7.68 2.09
C CYS A 34 8.54 -7.29 0.65
N MET A 35 9.63 -7.84 0.12
CA MET A 35 10.12 -7.57 -1.24
C MET A 35 9.03 -7.80 -2.31
N MET A 36 8.24 -8.85 -2.17
CA MET A 36 7.15 -9.16 -3.11
C MET A 36 5.93 -8.23 -2.94
N LEU A 37 5.57 -7.86 -1.71
CA LEU A 37 4.37 -7.07 -1.43
C LEU A 37 4.57 -5.57 -1.66
N GLU A 38 5.78 -5.06 -1.49
CA GLU A 38 6.12 -3.65 -1.70
C GLU A 38 5.62 -3.06 -3.03
N PRO A 39 5.97 -3.62 -4.21
CA PRO A 39 5.52 -3.06 -5.48
C PRO A 39 4.00 -3.10 -5.63
N HIS A 40 3.33 -4.11 -5.07
CA HIS A 40 1.87 -4.22 -5.11
C HIS A 40 1.19 -3.18 -4.22
N LEU A 41 1.73 -2.92 -3.02
CA LEU A 41 1.21 -1.91 -2.11
C LEU A 41 1.35 -0.50 -2.72
N VAL A 42 2.52 -0.20 -3.29
CA VAL A 42 2.77 1.08 -3.96
C VAL A 42 1.84 1.24 -5.16
N SER A 43 1.71 0.21 -6.01
CA SER A 43 0.82 0.25 -7.18
C SER A 43 -0.63 0.44 -6.78
N PHE A 44 -1.08 -0.19 -5.69
CA PHE A 44 -2.44 -0.02 -5.17
C PHE A 44 -2.70 1.42 -4.71
N ALA A 45 -1.81 1.97 -3.88
CA ALA A 45 -1.95 3.34 -3.40
C ALA A 45 -1.98 4.34 -4.55
N SER A 46 -1.15 4.12 -5.56
CA SER A 46 -1.14 4.93 -6.77
C SER A 46 -2.42 4.81 -7.59
N ALA A 47 -2.94 3.59 -7.82
CA ALA A 47 -4.22 3.39 -8.51
C ALA A 47 -5.40 4.02 -7.74
N PHE A 48 -5.35 4.01 -6.41
CA PHE A 48 -6.32 4.73 -5.58
C PHE A 48 -6.23 6.24 -5.82
N MET A 49 -5.03 6.83 -5.74
CA MET A 49 -4.85 8.27 -6.00
C MET A 49 -5.26 8.67 -7.42
N ASP A 50 -5.05 7.77 -8.37
CA ASP A 50 -5.49 7.94 -9.74
C ASP A 50 -7.00 8.09 -9.86
N ARG A 51 -7.75 7.26 -9.13
CA ARG A 51 -9.21 7.30 -9.01
C ARG A 51 -9.71 8.57 -8.31
N VAL A 52 -8.95 9.09 -7.34
CA VAL A 52 -9.23 10.37 -6.68
C VAL A 52 -9.09 11.54 -7.64
N ALA A 53 -7.95 11.65 -8.32
CA ALA A 53 -7.65 12.77 -9.22
C ALA A 53 -8.51 12.79 -10.49
N SER A 54 -8.98 11.64 -10.97
CA SER A 54 -9.88 11.56 -12.12
C SER A 54 -11.33 11.86 -11.77
N GLY A 55 -11.76 11.64 -10.52
CA GLY A 55 -13.16 11.67 -10.09
C GLY A 55 -14.05 10.62 -10.76
N LYS A 56 -13.51 9.77 -11.65
CA LYS A 56 -14.19 8.72 -12.42
C LYS A 56 -13.27 7.51 -12.61
N PRO A 57 -13.79 6.30 -12.81
CA PRO A 57 -12.98 5.18 -13.28
C PRO A 57 -12.24 5.57 -14.59
N GLN A 58 -10.96 5.25 -14.70
CA GLN A 58 -10.19 5.54 -15.92
C GLN A 58 -10.46 4.52 -17.02
N GLU A 59 -10.56 5.02 -18.26
CA GLU A 59 -10.42 4.19 -19.45
C GLU A 59 -8.93 3.87 -19.71
N PRO A 60 -8.61 2.71 -20.32
CA PRO A 60 -7.25 2.21 -20.50
C PRO A 60 -6.25 3.16 -21.18
N ASP A 61 -6.71 4.12 -22.00
CA ASP A 61 -5.87 4.99 -22.84
C ASP A 61 -5.91 6.48 -22.46
N ALA A 62 -6.46 6.82 -21.30
CA ALA A 62 -6.62 8.21 -20.90
C ALA A 62 -5.28 8.86 -20.49
N LYS A 63 -4.67 9.64 -21.40
CA LYS A 63 -3.50 10.49 -21.10
C LYS A 63 -3.86 11.53 -20.03
N LYS A 64 -3.30 11.39 -18.81
CA LYS A 64 -3.49 12.38 -17.75
C LYS A 64 -2.79 13.68 -18.09
N LYS A 65 -3.51 14.80 -17.94
CA LYS A 65 -2.97 16.15 -18.12
C LYS A 65 -2.47 16.78 -16.81
N HIS A 66 -2.92 16.31 -15.64
CA HIS A 66 -2.69 16.98 -14.35
C HIS A 66 -2.68 15.98 -13.16
N GLY A 67 -1.77 16.19 -12.19
CA GLY A 67 -1.66 15.41 -10.94
C GLY A 67 -2.66 15.84 -9.84
N SER A 68 -2.63 15.15 -8.71
CA SER A 68 -3.43 15.30 -7.49
C SER A 68 -3.39 16.71 -6.92
N GLN A 69 -2.22 17.37 -6.89
CA GLN A 69 -2.12 18.77 -6.46
C GLN A 69 -2.93 19.70 -7.39
N SER A 70 -2.73 19.55 -8.69
CA SER A 70 -3.46 20.34 -9.70
C SER A 70 -4.96 20.01 -9.71
N PHE A 71 -5.38 18.79 -9.32
CA PHE A 71 -6.79 18.47 -9.15
C PHE A 71 -7.39 19.15 -7.91
N MET A 72 -6.67 19.11 -6.77
CA MET A 72 -7.09 19.76 -5.53
C MET A 72 -7.33 21.26 -5.72
N GLU A 73 -6.45 21.95 -6.46
CA GLU A 73 -6.54 23.39 -6.71
C GLU A 73 -7.70 23.82 -7.63
N LYS A 74 -8.34 22.90 -8.36
CA LYS A 74 -9.39 23.24 -9.33
C LYS A 74 -10.70 23.71 -8.70
N SER A 75 -11.01 23.30 -7.47
CA SER A 75 -12.25 23.70 -6.79
C SER A 75 -12.17 23.52 -5.27
N GLU A 76 -12.96 24.29 -4.53
CA GLU A 76 -13.13 24.11 -3.08
C GLU A 76 -13.74 22.74 -2.74
N GLN A 77 -14.56 22.17 -3.64
CA GLN A 77 -15.10 20.83 -3.48
C GLN A 77 -13.98 19.76 -3.53
N ASN A 78 -12.99 19.93 -4.40
CA ASN A 78 -11.84 19.03 -4.48
C ASN A 78 -10.95 19.15 -3.24
N LYS A 79 -10.70 20.37 -2.76
CA LYS A 79 -10.01 20.58 -1.46
C LYS A 79 -10.73 19.89 -0.31
N ALA A 80 -12.06 19.97 -0.26
CA ALA A 80 -12.85 19.30 0.76
C ALA A 80 -12.75 17.76 0.70
N VAL A 81 -12.61 17.18 -0.50
CA VAL A 81 -12.34 15.73 -0.67
C VAL A 81 -11.00 15.36 -0.05
N PHE A 82 -9.93 16.11 -0.35
CA PHE A 82 -8.60 15.87 0.20
C PHE A 82 -8.56 16.08 1.72
N ALA A 83 -9.30 17.06 2.26
CA ALA A 83 -9.43 17.27 3.69
C ALA A 83 -10.13 16.12 4.41
N ARG A 84 -11.20 15.55 3.83
CA ARG A 84 -11.84 14.35 4.38
C ARG A 84 -10.89 13.14 4.36
N MET A 85 -10.17 12.95 3.26
CA MET A 85 -9.21 11.84 3.13
C MET A 85 -8.02 11.95 4.08
N ALA A 86 -7.48 13.15 4.25
CA ALA A 86 -6.44 13.45 5.24
C ALA A 86 -6.92 13.15 6.67
N GLY A 87 -8.18 13.48 6.99
CA GLY A 87 -8.82 13.14 8.26
C GLY A 87 -8.98 11.63 8.49
N VAL A 88 -9.41 10.87 7.48
CA VAL A 88 -9.58 9.40 7.57
C VAL A 88 -8.24 8.69 7.74
N THR A 89 -7.22 9.12 7.00
CA THR A 89 -5.90 8.49 7.07
C THR A 89 -5.07 8.96 8.26
N ASN A 90 -5.47 10.06 8.93
CA ASN A 90 -4.71 10.76 9.97
C ASN A 90 -3.27 11.09 9.56
N THR A 91 -3.07 11.40 8.29
CA THR A 91 -1.74 11.45 7.69
C THR A 91 -1.15 12.87 7.56
N GLY A 92 -1.87 13.92 7.94
CA GLY A 92 -1.34 15.29 7.90
C GLY A 92 -2.31 16.25 7.22
N SER A 93 -1.79 17.26 6.54
CA SER A 93 -2.61 18.23 5.82
C SER A 93 -3.15 17.67 4.49
N PRO A 94 -4.23 18.24 3.93
CA PRO A 94 -4.69 17.93 2.57
C PRO A 94 -3.58 18.05 1.52
N GLU A 95 -2.69 19.04 1.69
CA GLU A 95 -1.54 19.31 0.83
C GLU A 95 -0.49 18.20 0.92
N ASP A 96 -0.21 17.68 2.13
CA ASP A 96 0.70 16.54 2.33
C ASP A 96 0.18 15.30 1.62
N PHE A 97 -1.13 15.04 1.72
CA PHE A 97 -1.79 13.94 1.03
C PHE A 97 -1.69 14.08 -0.50
N ALA A 98 -1.89 15.30 -1.03
CA ALA A 98 -1.78 15.56 -2.47
C ALA A 98 -0.33 15.46 -2.99
N TYR A 99 0.66 15.93 -2.23
CA TYR A 99 2.08 15.83 -2.61
C TYR A 99 2.53 14.37 -2.65
N PHE A 100 2.19 13.61 -1.60
CA PHE A 100 2.49 12.18 -1.52
C PHE A 100 1.91 11.40 -2.71
N ALA A 101 0.68 11.72 -3.09
CA ALA A 101 0.02 11.08 -4.22
C ALA A 101 0.73 11.32 -5.55
N ASP A 102 1.19 12.55 -5.79
CA ASP A 102 1.91 12.91 -7.02
C ASP A 102 3.31 12.29 -7.08
N ASP A 103 3.98 12.12 -5.93
CA ASP A 103 5.26 11.41 -5.87
C ASP A 103 5.11 9.90 -6.13
N ASN A 104 4.05 9.27 -5.61
CA ASN A 104 3.75 7.86 -5.93
C ASN A 104 3.32 7.67 -7.39
N TYR A 105 2.71 8.69 -8.02
CA TYR A 105 2.38 8.68 -9.45
C TYR A 105 3.62 8.66 -10.36
N LYS A 106 4.75 9.25 -9.93
CA LYS A 106 6.01 9.18 -10.70
C LYS A 106 6.56 7.75 -10.79
N LEU A 107 6.24 6.90 -9.81
CA LEU A 107 6.65 5.50 -9.76
C LEU A 107 5.80 4.59 -10.68
N LEU A 108 4.67 5.08 -11.21
CA LEU A 108 3.67 4.31 -11.95
C LEU A 108 3.96 4.04 -13.43
N ARG A 109 5.06 4.54 -14.03
CA ARG A 109 5.20 4.47 -15.50
C ARG A 109 5.15 3.06 -16.11
N ASN A 110 5.24 2.00 -15.31
CA ASN A 110 5.15 0.60 -15.75
C ASN A 110 4.11 -0.28 -15.01
N GLY A 111 3.24 0.27 -14.16
CA GLY A 111 2.34 -0.52 -13.30
C GLY A 111 0.89 -0.54 -13.81
N ASN A 112 0.28 -1.72 -13.91
CA ASN A 112 -1.11 -1.98 -14.34
C ASN A 112 -2.12 -0.87 -13.97
N VAL A 113 -2.36 0.06 -14.89
CA VAL A 113 -3.36 1.15 -14.78
C VAL A 113 -4.78 0.64 -15.06
N HIS A 114 -4.94 -0.66 -15.26
CA HIS A 114 -6.12 -1.23 -15.92
C HIS A 114 -7.34 -1.45 -15.01
N ASP A 115 -7.28 -1.14 -13.71
CA ASP A 115 -8.44 -1.39 -12.83
C ASP A 115 -8.57 -0.38 -11.67
N THR A 116 -9.09 0.80 -12.00
CA THR A 116 -9.35 1.91 -11.05
C THR A 116 -10.80 1.98 -10.58
N THR A 117 -11.62 0.97 -10.89
CA THR A 117 -13.00 0.92 -10.40
C THR A 117 -13.04 0.74 -8.88
N ASP A 118 -14.04 1.30 -8.21
CA ASP A 118 -14.20 1.17 -6.75
C ASP A 118 -14.27 -0.31 -6.33
N ALA A 119 -14.93 -1.16 -7.13
CA ALA A 119 -15.01 -2.61 -6.87
C ALA A 119 -13.65 -3.31 -7.01
N ALA A 120 -12.87 -2.97 -8.03
CA ALA A 120 -11.54 -3.54 -8.22
C ALA A 120 -10.55 -3.08 -7.15
N LEU A 121 -10.58 -1.80 -6.78
CA LEU A 121 -9.77 -1.26 -5.69
C LEU A 121 -10.10 -1.97 -4.37
N LYS A 122 -11.37 -2.21 -4.06
CA LYS A 122 -11.78 -2.98 -2.89
C LYS A 122 -11.29 -4.43 -2.94
N ALA A 123 -11.43 -5.11 -4.08
CA ALA A 123 -10.96 -6.48 -4.25
C ALA A 123 -9.43 -6.59 -4.11
N TRP A 124 -8.69 -5.63 -4.67
CA TRP A 124 -7.23 -5.56 -4.53
C TRP A 124 -6.82 -5.28 -3.09
N ALA A 125 -7.49 -4.33 -2.42
CA ALA A 125 -7.25 -4.05 -1.02
C ALA A 125 -7.48 -5.28 -0.14
N ALA A 126 -8.56 -6.03 -0.38
CA ALA A 126 -8.84 -7.28 0.35
C ALA A 126 -7.72 -8.32 0.17
N ARG A 127 -7.19 -8.48 -1.05
CA ARG A 127 -6.05 -9.37 -1.32
C ARG A 127 -4.80 -8.93 -0.56
N LEU A 128 -4.44 -7.64 -0.65
CA LEU A 128 -3.25 -7.10 0.05
C LEU A 128 -3.37 -7.22 1.57
N LYS A 129 -4.54 -6.93 2.14
CA LYS A 129 -4.84 -7.15 3.56
C LYS A 129 -4.68 -8.63 3.93
N GLY A 130 -5.26 -9.53 3.15
CA GLY A 130 -5.18 -10.98 3.35
C GLY A 130 -3.75 -11.54 3.26
N SER A 131 -2.90 -10.94 2.43
CA SER A 131 -1.47 -11.28 2.35
C SER A 131 -0.63 -10.73 3.52
N GLY A 132 -1.24 -9.95 4.42
CA GLY A 132 -0.55 -9.37 5.57
C GLY A 132 0.27 -8.12 5.28
N ALA A 133 0.01 -7.44 4.14
CA ALA A 133 0.79 -6.27 3.72
C ALA A 133 0.85 -5.17 4.79
N ILE A 134 -0.25 -4.91 5.49
CA ILE A 134 -0.28 -3.92 6.58
C ILE A 134 0.72 -4.28 7.69
N ARG A 135 0.68 -5.51 8.19
CA ARG A 135 1.57 -5.96 9.28
C ARG A 135 3.05 -5.93 8.87
N LEU A 136 3.33 -6.23 7.61
CA LEU A 136 4.70 -6.37 7.10
C LEU A 136 5.32 -5.05 6.66
N LEU A 137 4.51 -4.09 6.17
CA LEU A 137 5.00 -2.91 5.47
C LEU A 137 4.67 -1.58 6.14
N ARG A 138 3.85 -1.55 7.22
CA ARG A 138 3.41 -0.30 7.86
C ARG A 138 4.57 0.59 8.31
N ASP A 139 5.65 0.03 8.82
CA ASP A 139 6.79 0.83 9.31
C ASP A 139 7.54 1.53 8.17
N LYS A 140 7.57 0.90 6.97
CA LYS A 140 8.26 1.42 5.79
C LYS A 140 7.35 2.27 4.89
N PHE A 141 6.06 1.94 4.84
CA PHE A 141 5.06 2.55 3.97
C PHE A 141 3.78 2.91 4.75
N PRO A 142 3.87 3.74 5.80
CA PRO A 142 2.75 4.01 6.71
C PRO A 142 1.56 4.64 5.97
N TRP A 143 1.84 5.48 4.98
CA TRP A 143 0.83 6.14 4.16
C TRP A 143 0.07 5.18 3.24
N GLN A 144 0.79 4.37 2.47
CA GLN A 144 0.17 3.39 1.58
C GLN A 144 -0.64 2.36 2.40
N CYS A 145 -0.13 1.96 3.57
CA CYS A 145 -0.86 1.11 4.50
C CYS A 145 -2.11 1.79 5.07
N SER A 146 -2.08 3.09 5.34
CA SER A 146 -3.26 3.84 5.80
C SER A 146 -4.33 3.94 4.69
N ILE A 147 -3.94 4.18 3.44
CA ILE A 147 -4.88 4.13 2.28
C ILE A 147 -5.48 2.73 2.15
N LEU A 148 -4.64 1.70 2.25
CA LEU A 148 -5.08 0.30 2.17
C LEU A 148 -6.07 -0.04 3.29
N GLU A 149 -5.76 0.34 4.53
CA GLU A 149 -6.60 0.10 5.70
C GLU A 149 -7.98 0.72 5.54
N ASN A 150 -8.05 1.96 5.05
CA ASN A 150 -9.25 2.78 5.04
C ASN A 150 -9.92 2.92 3.65
N VAL A 151 -9.60 2.03 2.70
CA VAL A 151 -10.04 2.16 1.29
C VAL A 151 -11.55 2.40 1.13
N ASP A 152 -12.40 1.75 1.91
CA ASP A 152 -13.85 1.88 1.80
C ASP A 152 -14.35 3.28 2.19
N GLU A 153 -13.84 3.80 3.30
CA GLU A 153 -14.17 5.14 3.82
C GLU A 153 -13.61 6.23 2.90
N LEU A 154 -12.42 6.00 2.36
CA LEU A 154 -11.79 6.91 1.41
C LEU A 154 -12.54 6.95 0.07
N LEU A 155 -13.03 5.81 -0.44
CA LEU A 155 -13.89 5.77 -1.62
C LEU A 155 -15.23 6.48 -1.36
N ALA A 156 -15.81 6.32 -0.17
CA ALA A 156 -17.04 7.02 0.22
C ALA A 156 -16.88 8.55 0.32
N CYS A 157 -15.63 9.04 0.47
CA CYS A 157 -15.35 10.48 0.43
C CYS A 157 -15.43 11.07 -0.98
N LEU A 158 -15.36 10.24 -2.02
CA LEU A 158 -15.47 10.69 -3.40
C LEU A 158 -16.93 11.00 -3.73
N PRO A 159 -17.21 12.09 -4.45
CA PRO A 159 -18.56 12.31 -4.97
C PRO A 159 -18.96 11.09 -5.81
N GLU A 160 -20.21 10.63 -5.65
CA GLU A 160 -20.80 9.66 -6.58
C GLU A 160 -20.49 10.18 -7.98
N SER A 161 -19.78 9.39 -8.77
CA SER A 161 -19.51 9.75 -10.15
C SER A 161 -20.88 9.93 -10.79
N ALA A 162 -21.28 11.18 -10.99
CA ALA A 162 -22.54 11.50 -11.62
C ALA A 162 -22.57 10.74 -12.94
N GLY A 163 -23.29 9.62 -12.94
CA GLY A 163 -23.80 9.01 -14.15
C GLY A 163 -24.65 10.09 -14.77
N LYS A 164 -24.07 10.83 -15.71
CA LYS A 164 -24.90 11.48 -16.70
C LYS A 164 -25.37 10.35 -17.58
N ASP A 165 -26.62 9.96 -17.36
CA ASP A 165 -27.48 9.42 -18.41
C ASP A 165 -27.36 10.27 -19.70
#